data_AF-A0A3Q9EM50-F1
#
_entry.id   AF-A0A3Q9EM50-F1
#
_cell.length_a   1.000
_cell.length_b   1.000
_cell.length_c   1.000
_cell.angle_alpha   90.00
_cell.angle_beta   90.00
_cell.angle_gamma   90.00
#
_symmetry.space_group_name_H-M   'P 1'
#
loop_
_entity.id
_entity.type
_entity.pdbx_description
1 polymer ?
#
loop_
_entity_poly.entity_id
_entity_poly.type
_entity_poly.pdbx_seq_one_letter_code
_entity_poly.pdbx_strand_id
1 'polypeptide(L)'
;MSSPSLDAALADIDTVFNGFASPSETGCERCFLPEETAYLRTPYTRVPAGLVGRFVFKVPGHFEDHAAVMRRLLPQAAHAMAEGTLDGVGWGHHGWSRVDWRAWPAEQAAAVEAFVYAWWQDVLTASEPPYPVADVFETCAMILGTMTPLLDRWGSGPVADAHLASCAATWLYDLDSDAAPLRWWDHDDEAPVVAELQSWLTAHAPARLRAQGEPDLAIRAELLALPYDERWAHPYWTRPSATN
;
A
#
# COMPACT_ATOMS: atom_id res chain seq x y z
N MET A 1 1.96 -13.67 -14.10
CA MET A 1 2.29 -14.83 -13.24
C MET A 1 3.06 -14.27 -12.07
N SER A 2 2.61 -14.57 -10.86
CA SER A 2 3.28 -14.15 -9.63
C SER A 2 4.69 -14.74 -9.55
N SER A 3 5.58 -14.05 -8.87
CA SER A 3 6.93 -14.54 -8.58
C SER A 3 6.89 -15.72 -7.61
N PRO A 4 7.92 -16.61 -7.62
CA PRO A 4 8.00 -17.72 -6.66
C PRO A 4 8.00 -17.26 -5.19
N SER A 5 8.49 -16.04 -4.90
CA SER A 5 8.45 -15.47 -3.56
C SER A 5 7.03 -15.11 -3.13
N LEU A 6 6.23 -14.55 -4.04
CA LEU A 6 4.84 -14.23 -3.76
C LEU A 6 3.99 -15.50 -3.60
N ASP A 7 4.22 -16.50 -4.45
CA ASP A 7 3.55 -17.81 -4.34
C ASP A 7 3.82 -18.49 -2.99
N ALA A 8 5.07 -18.45 -2.52
CA ALA A 8 5.43 -19.00 -1.20
C ALA A 8 4.76 -18.24 -0.06
N ALA A 9 4.77 -16.91 -0.10
CA ALA A 9 4.14 -16.10 0.94
C ALA A 9 2.61 -16.29 0.97
N LEU A 10 1.96 -16.44 -0.18
CA LEU A 10 0.53 -16.77 -0.26
C LEU A 10 0.23 -18.15 0.34
N ALA A 11 1.08 -19.16 0.09
CA ALA A 11 0.93 -20.48 0.68
C ALA A 11 1.11 -20.49 2.20
N ASP A 12 2.01 -19.65 2.73
CA ASP A 12 2.18 -19.46 4.17
C ASP A 12 0.95 -18.78 4.79
N ILE A 13 0.40 -17.76 4.14
CA ILE A 13 -0.85 -17.11 4.54
C ILE A 13 -2.00 -18.13 4.60
N ASP A 14 -2.14 -18.95 3.55
CA ASP A 14 -3.14 -20.01 3.52
C ASP A 14 -2.94 -20.96 4.69
N THR A 15 -1.72 -21.45 4.92
CA THR A 15 -1.43 -22.41 5.99
C THR A 15 -1.73 -21.84 7.37
N VAL A 16 -1.29 -20.62 7.64
CA VAL A 16 -1.36 -19.98 8.96
C VAL A 16 -2.78 -19.52 9.30
N PHE A 17 -3.54 -19.04 8.33
CA PHE A 17 -4.86 -18.44 8.56
C PHE A 17 -6.02 -19.33 8.10
N ASN A 18 -5.77 -20.53 7.58
CA ASN A 18 -6.83 -21.47 7.24
C ASN A 18 -7.70 -21.79 8.46
N GLY A 19 -9.02 -21.80 8.27
CA GLY A 19 -9.97 -22.17 9.31
C GLY A 19 -10.23 -21.12 10.39
N PHE A 20 -9.58 -19.95 10.34
CA PHE A 20 -9.98 -18.84 11.22
C PHE A 20 -11.45 -18.45 10.96
N ALA A 21 -12.10 -17.91 11.99
CA ALA A 21 -13.48 -17.44 12.00
C ALA A 21 -13.68 -16.38 13.08
N SER A 22 -14.72 -15.57 12.94
CA SER A 22 -15.24 -14.69 13.98
C SER A 22 -16.61 -15.23 14.44
N PRO A 23 -16.65 -16.22 15.36
CA PRO A 23 -17.85 -17.03 15.61
C PRO A 23 -19.02 -16.25 16.22
N SER A 24 -18.74 -15.17 16.94
CA SER A 24 -19.73 -14.27 17.53
C SER A 24 -20.13 -13.11 16.62
N GLU A 25 -19.60 -13.06 15.38
CA GLU A 25 -19.82 -11.91 14.50
C GLU A 25 -21.29 -11.77 14.10
N THR A 26 -21.88 -10.62 14.40
CA THR A 26 -23.20 -10.22 13.92
C THR A 26 -23.10 -9.16 12.82
N GLY A 27 -22.05 -8.33 12.87
CA GLY A 27 -21.84 -7.19 12.02
C GLY A 27 -22.89 -6.09 12.19
N CYS A 28 -22.69 -4.97 11.50
CA CYS A 28 -23.69 -3.92 11.41
C CYS A 28 -24.88 -4.37 10.54
N GLU A 29 -26.05 -4.57 11.15
CA GLU A 29 -27.30 -5.01 10.49
C GLU A 29 -27.81 -4.04 9.40
N ARG A 30 -27.34 -2.78 9.39
CA ARG A 30 -27.65 -1.81 8.32
C ARG A 30 -26.76 -1.96 7.10
N CYS A 31 -25.58 -2.58 7.27
CA CYS A 31 -24.55 -2.69 6.23
C CYS A 31 -24.49 -4.08 5.62
N PHE A 32 -24.82 -5.11 6.41
CA PHE A 32 -24.72 -6.50 6.00
C PHE A 32 -25.95 -7.28 6.42
N LEU A 33 -26.37 -8.20 5.55
CA LEU A 33 -27.40 -9.16 5.87
C LEU A 33 -26.84 -10.24 6.81
N PRO A 34 -27.67 -10.86 7.67
CA PRO A 34 -27.24 -11.96 8.54
C PRO A 34 -26.60 -13.13 7.79
N GLU A 35 -27.01 -13.39 6.55
CA GLU A 35 -26.43 -14.41 5.67
C GLU A 35 -25.04 -14.02 5.15
N GLU A 36 -24.78 -12.72 4.95
CA GLU A 36 -23.46 -12.23 4.55
C GLU A 36 -22.47 -12.37 5.71
N THR A 37 -22.85 -12.01 6.94
CA THR A 37 -21.97 -12.13 8.11
C THR A 37 -21.81 -13.59 8.59
N ALA A 38 -22.71 -14.50 8.20
CA ALA A 38 -22.55 -15.93 8.45
C ALA A 38 -21.27 -16.52 7.84
N TYR A 39 -20.78 -15.97 6.73
CA TYR A 39 -19.49 -16.38 6.14
C TYR A 39 -18.29 -16.07 7.05
N LEU A 40 -18.38 -15.02 7.87
CA LEU A 40 -17.34 -14.66 8.83
C LEU A 40 -17.34 -15.61 10.05
N ARG A 41 -18.52 -16.08 10.45
CA ARG A 41 -18.69 -17.04 11.56
C ARG A 41 -18.26 -18.47 11.20
N THR A 42 -18.33 -18.84 9.92
CA THR A 42 -18.15 -20.23 9.49
C THR A 42 -16.71 -20.48 9.02
N PRO A 43 -15.92 -21.32 9.73
CA PRO A 43 -14.57 -21.65 9.31
C PRO A 43 -14.59 -22.47 8.01
N TYR A 44 -13.51 -22.42 7.23
CA TYR A 44 -13.33 -23.18 5.98
C TYR A 44 -14.35 -22.92 4.85
N THR A 45 -15.29 -22.00 5.03
CA THR A 45 -16.23 -21.59 3.98
C THR A 45 -15.62 -20.50 3.10
N ARG A 46 -15.74 -20.61 1.78
CA ARG A 46 -15.32 -19.52 0.89
C ARG A 46 -16.26 -18.31 1.06
N VAL A 47 -15.70 -17.12 1.27
CA VAL A 47 -16.47 -15.88 1.28
C VAL A 47 -16.63 -15.42 -0.18
N PRO A 48 -17.85 -15.07 -0.64
CA PRO A 48 -18.05 -14.53 -1.98
C PRO A 48 -17.11 -13.35 -2.27
N ALA A 49 -16.52 -13.29 -3.47
CA ALA A 49 -15.51 -12.29 -3.82
C ALA A 49 -15.99 -10.84 -3.60
N GLY A 50 -17.24 -10.53 -4.02
CA GLY A 50 -17.85 -9.21 -3.79
C GLY A 50 -18.08 -8.86 -2.31
N LEU A 51 -18.03 -9.84 -1.40
CA LEU A 51 -18.06 -9.60 0.05
C LEU A 51 -16.67 -9.43 0.65
N VAL A 52 -15.63 -10.05 0.10
CA VAL A 52 -14.26 -9.91 0.61
C VAL A 52 -13.86 -8.43 0.64
N GLY A 53 -13.94 -7.74 -0.50
CA GLY A 53 -13.64 -6.30 -0.57
C GLY A 53 -14.53 -5.47 0.35
N ARG A 54 -15.84 -5.73 0.35
CA ARG A 54 -16.79 -5.03 1.22
C ARG A 54 -16.46 -5.18 2.70
N PHE A 55 -15.98 -6.33 3.15
CA PHE A 55 -15.59 -6.54 4.54
C PHE A 55 -14.21 -5.94 4.85
N VAL A 56 -13.22 -6.18 3.99
CA VAL A 56 -11.84 -5.69 4.17
C VAL A 56 -11.77 -4.17 4.29
N PHE A 57 -12.54 -3.44 3.49
CA PHE A 57 -12.57 -1.98 3.52
C PHE A 57 -13.64 -1.40 4.46
N LYS A 58 -14.33 -2.25 5.23
CA LYS A 58 -15.33 -1.75 6.16
C LYS A 58 -14.67 -1.15 7.40
N VAL A 59 -15.23 -0.06 7.89
CA VAL A 59 -14.79 0.59 9.13
C VAL A 59 -14.87 -0.39 10.33
N PRO A 60 -13.86 -0.39 11.24
CA PRO A 60 -13.75 -1.39 12.30
C PRO A 60 -14.98 -1.54 13.20
N GLY A 61 -15.61 -0.43 13.58
CA GLY A 61 -16.77 -0.41 14.49
C GLY A 61 -18.05 -1.02 13.92
N HIS A 62 -18.00 -1.60 12.71
CA HIS A 62 -19.11 -2.35 12.12
C HIS A 62 -18.98 -3.86 12.31
N PHE A 63 -17.96 -4.30 13.03
CA PHE A 63 -17.73 -5.69 13.43
C PHE A 63 -17.64 -5.77 14.95
N GLU A 64 -18.09 -6.90 15.51
CA GLU A 64 -17.95 -7.16 16.95
C GLU A 64 -16.48 -7.42 17.32
N ASP A 65 -15.76 -8.14 16.46
CA ASP A 65 -14.32 -8.38 16.60
C ASP A 65 -13.62 -8.18 15.24
N HIS A 66 -13.25 -6.93 14.97
CA HIS A 66 -12.56 -6.55 13.74
C HIS A 66 -11.26 -7.34 13.53
N ALA A 67 -10.52 -7.65 14.59
CA ALA A 67 -9.28 -8.40 14.49
C ALA A 67 -9.52 -9.86 14.09
N ALA A 68 -10.54 -10.52 14.64
CA ALA A 68 -10.93 -11.87 14.22
C ALA A 68 -11.44 -11.89 12.78
N VAL A 69 -12.21 -10.88 12.36
CA VAL A 69 -12.67 -10.74 10.96
C VAL A 69 -11.49 -10.56 10.00
N MET A 70 -10.49 -9.73 10.35
CA MET A 70 -9.32 -9.57 9.50
C MET A 70 -8.48 -10.84 9.37
N ARG A 71 -8.28 -11.60 10.47
CA ARG A 71 -7.66 -12.94 10.41
C ARG A 71 -8.43 -13.90 9.51
N ARG A 72 -9.77 -13.88 9.59
CA ARG A 72 -10.65 -14.74 8.78
C ARG A 72 -10.52 -14.48 7.28
N LEU A 73 -10.41 -13.21 6.91
CA LEU A 73 -10.40 -12.76 5.52
C LEU A 73 -9.01 -12.85 4.88
N LEU A 74 -7.96 -12.97 5.70
CA LEU A 74 -6.57 -12.82 5.28
C LEU A 74 -6.20 -13.65 4.04
N PRO A 75 -6.48 -14.97 3.99
CA PRO A 75 -6.19 -15.78 2.81
C PRO A 75 -6.81 -15.24 1.52
N GLN A 76 -8.12 -15.04 1.51
CA GLN A 76 -8.84 -14.63 0.28
C GLN A 76 -8.51 -13.21 -0.14
N ALA A 77 -8.26 -12.31 0.82
CA ALA A 77 -7.87 -10.95 0.51
C ALA A 77 -6.42 -10.87 0.01
N ALA A 78 -5.48 -11.64 0.56
CA ALA A 78 -4.10 -11.71 0.08
C ALA A 78 -4.04 -12.21 -1.37
N HIS A 79 -4.76 -13.29 -1.69
CA HIS A 79 -4.89 -13.79 -3.06
C HIS A 79 -5.53 -12.75 -3.98
N ALA A 80 -6.64 -12.13 -3.55
CA ALA A 80 -7.31 -11.11 -4.36
C ALA A 80 -6.44 -9.86 -4.62
N MET A 81 -5.57 -9.47 -3.67
CA MET A 81 -4.57 -8.41 -3.85
C MET A 81 -3.46 -8.82 -4.81
N ALA A 82 -2.96 -10.06 -4.75
CA ALA A 82 -1.94 -10.55 -5.67
C ALA A 82 -2.48 -10.69 -7.10
N GLU A 83 -3.72 -11.15 -7.25
CA GLU A 83 -4.34 -11.44 -8.54
C GLU A 83 -4.98 -10.21 -9.22
N GLY A 84 -5.08 -9.08 -8.51
CA GLY A 84 -5.73 -7.88 -9.06
C GLY A 84 -7.25 -7.92 -9.02
N THR A 85 -7.84 -8.81 -8.23
CA THR A 85 -9.31 -9.01 -8.17
C THR A 85 -9.95 -8.38 -6.95
N LEU A 86 -9.16 -7.79 -6.04
CA LEU A 86 -9.68 -7.02 -4.91
C LEU A 86 -10.02 -5.60 -5.36
N ASP A 87 -11.31 -5.31 -5.48
CA ASP A 87 -11.76 -3.93 -5.69
C ASP A 87 -11.47 -3.06 -4.46
N GLY A 88 -10.99 -1.83 -4.68
CA GLY A 88 -10.82 -0.82 -3.62
C GLY A 88 -9.38 -0.59 -3.13
N VAL A 89 -8.38 -1.34 -3.63
CA VAL A 89 -6.96 -1.02 -3.38
C VAL A 89 -6.68 0.43 -3.84
N GLY A 90 -6.11 1.25 -2.94
CA GLY A 90 -5.89 2.69 -3.17
C GLY A 90 -7.12 3.59 -2.94
N TRP A 91 -8.31 3.05 -2.68
CA TRP A 91 -9.55 3.82 -2.56
C TRP A 91 -10.10 3.90 -1.13
N GLY A 92 -9.38 3.35 -0.16
CA GLY A 92 -9.78 3.41 1.23
C GLY A 92 -8.80 2.71 2.16
N HIS A 93 -9.01 2.88 3.46
CA HIS A 93 -8.20 2.22 4.45
C HIS A 93 -8.42 0.70 4.45
N HIS A 94 -7.36 -0.02 4.17
CA HIS A 94 -7.34 -1.48 4.21
C HIS A 94 -7.53 -1.98 5.65
N GLY A 95 -8.42 -2.95 5.88
CA GLY A 95 -8.72 -3.41 7.24
C GLY A 95 -7.50 -3.94 8.01
N TRP A 96 -6.49 -4.45 7.32
CA TRP A 96 -5.25 -4.92 7.96
C TRP A 96 -4.36 -3.79 8.49
N SER A 97 -4.46 -2.57 7.94
CA SER A 97 -3.78 -1.40 8.53
C SER A 97 -4.47 -0.92 9.80
N ARG A 98 -5.63 -1.49 10.15
CA ARG A 98 -6.50 -1.09 11.26
C ARG A 98 -6.64 -2.18 12.32
N VAL A 99 -5.71 -3.14 12.33
CA VAL A 99 -5.59 -4.16 13.36
C VAL A 99 -4.14 -4.23 13.81
N ASP A 100 -3.93 -4.46 15.11
CA ASP A 100 -2.59 -4.68 15.65
C ASP A 100 -2.14 -6.12 15.38
N TRP A 101 -1.87 -6.42 14.10
CA TRP A 101 -1.45 -7.76 13.67
C TRP A 101 -0.07 -8.14 14.19
N ARG A 102 0.74 -7.16 14.62
CA ARG A 102 2.04 -7.40 15.24
C ARG A 102 1.92 -7.95 16.65
N ALA A 103 0.82 -7.68 17.35
CA ALA A 103 0.49 -8.29 18.64
C ALA A 103 -0.09 -9.71 18.52
N TRP A 104 -0.30 -10.23 17.30
CA TRP A 104 -0.75 -11.61 17.09
C TRP A 104 0.38 -12.60 17.36
N PRO A 105 0.11 -13.92 17.43
CA PRO A 105 1.17 -14.93 17.51
C PRO A 105 2.25 -14.71 16.44
N ALA A 106 3.52 -14.93 16.81
CA ALA A 106 4.68 -14.56 15.98
C ALA A 106 4.62 -15.11 14.55
N GLU A 107 4.12 -16.33 14.37
CA GLU A 107 3.92 -16.95 13.05
C GLU A 107 2.91 -16.19 12.19
N GLN A 108 1.82 -15.70 12.79
CA GLN A 108 0.82 -14.88 12.09
C GLN A 108 1.40 -13.54 11.66
N ALA A 109 2.11 -12.86 12.56
CA ALA A 109 2.72 -11.57 12.25
C ALA A 109 3.78 -11.71 11.14
N ALA A 110 4.62 -12.75 11.22
CA ALA A 110 5.65 -13.04 10.22
C ALA A 110 5.03 -13.34 8.84
N ALA A 111 3.94 -14.10 8.78
CA ALA A 111 3.26 -14.40 7.52
C ALA A 111 2.70 -13.13 6.85
N VAL A 112 2.05 -12.25 7.63
CA VAL A 112 1.53 -10.96 7.11
C VAL A 112 2.67 -10.11 6.56
N GLU A 113 3.74 -9.95 7.33
CA GLU A 113 4.90 -9.15 6.91
C GLU A 113 5.56 -9.72 5.64
N ALA A 114 5.78 -11.04 5.59
CA ALA A 114 6.36 -11.72 4.44
C ALA A 114 5.51 -11.53 3.18
N PHE A 115 4.17 -11.64 3.29
CA PHE A 115 3.26 -11.39 2.19
C PHE A 115 3.35 -9.95 1.68
N VAL A 116 3.27 -8.95 2.56
CA VAL A 116 3.30 -7.54 2.13
C VAL A 116 4.61 -7.21 1.40
N TYR A 117 5.74 -7.72 1.90
CA TYR A 117 7.02 -7.53 1.22
C TYR A 117 7.12 -8.27 -0.11
N ALA A 118 6.63 -9.50 -0.19
CA ALA A 118 6.65 -10.27 -1.42
C ALA A 118 5.75 -9.64 -2.49
N TRP A 119 4.56 -9.17 -2.11
CA TRP A 119 3.63 -8.48 -3.02
C TRP A 119 4.22 -7.17 -3.54
N TRP A 120 4.83 -6.37 -2.66
CA TRP A 120 5.51 -5.15 -3.07
C TRP A 120 6.63 -5.41 -4.08
N GLN A 121 7.47 -6.41 -3.82
CA GLN A 121 8.55 -6.77 -4.75
C GLN A 121 8.03 -7.30 -6.09
N ASP A 122 6.95 -8.08 -6.07
CA ASP A 122 6.31 -8.57 -7.28
C ASP A 122 5.87 -7.41 -8.19
N VAL A 123 5.18 -6.42 -7.60
CA VAL A 123 4.71 -5.20 -8.29
C VAL A 123 5.88 -4.41 -8.88
N LEU A 124 7.01 -4.29 -8.18
CA LEU A 124 8.20 -3.59 -8.67
C LEU A 124 8.86 -4.27 -9.88
N THR A 125 8.62 -5.56 -10.08
CA THR A 125 9.21 -6.34 -11.19
C THR A 125 8.24 -6.57 -12.36
N ALA A 126 6.94 -6.44 -12.13
CA ALA A 126 5.92 -6.49 -13.16
C ALA A 126 5.87 -5.17 -13.94
N SER A 127 5.98 -5.21 -15.28
CA SER A 127 5.88 -4.00 -16.11
C SER A 127 4.48 -3.36 -16.08
N GLU A 128 3.46 -4.19 -15.94
CA GLU A 128 2.05 -3.81 -15.87
C GLU A 128 1.42 -4.51 -14.65
N PRO A 129 1.67 -4.01 -13.43
CA PRO A 129 1.05 -4.56 -12.24
C PRO A 129 -0.47 -4.32 -12.28
N PRO A 130 -1.28 -5.17 -11.61
CA PRO A 130 -2.74 -5.09 -11.68
C PRO A 130 -3.32 -3.80 -11.06
N TYR A 131 -2.55 -3.12 -10.21
CA TYR A 131 -2.92 -1.87 -9.56
C TYR A 131 -1.86 -0.80 -9.82
N PRO A 132 -2.24 0.50 -9.77
CA PRO A 132 -1.25 1.58 -9.78
C PRO A 132 -0.23 1.41 -8.66
N VAL A 133 1.06 1.57 -8.99
CA VAL A 133 2.16 1.32 -8.04
C VAL A 133 2.07 2.21 -6.81
N ALA A 134 1.65 3.47 -6.98
CA ALA A 134 1.43 4.39 -5.86
C ALA A 134 0.38 3.88 -4.86
N ASP A 135 -0.70 3.27 -5.36
CA ASP A 135 -1.79 2.73 -4.54
C ASP A 135 -1.35 1.46 -3.78
N VAL A 136 -0.53 0.62 -4.43
CA VAL A 136 0.08 -0.55 -3.79
C VAL A 136 1.08 -0.12 -2.71
N PHE A 137 1.95 0.85 -3.03
CA PHE A 137 2.93 1.39 -2.09
C PHE A 137 2.24 1.92 -0.83
N GLU A 138 1.22 2.77 -1.01
CA GLU A 138 0.43 3.32 0.09
C GLU A 138 -0.23 2.20 0.92
N THR A 139 -0.89 1.25 0.26
CA THR A 139 -1.55 0.13 0.94
C THR A 139 -0.54 -0.69 1.76
N CYS A 140 0.62 -1.01 1.19
CA CYS A 140 1.69 -1.73 1.89
C CYS A 140 2.22 -0.92 3.07
N ALA A 141 2.48 0.37 2.87
CA ALA A 141 3.00 1.25 3.90
C ALA A 141 2.01 1.30 5.07
N MET A 142 0.71 1.45 4.79
CA MET A 142 -0.33 1.50 5.81
C MET A 142 -0.40 0.21 6.61
N ILE A 143 -0.36 -0.95 5.95
CA ILE A 143 -0.37 -2.25 6.65
C ILE A 143 0.87 -2.38 7.53
N LEU A 144 2.03 -1.93 7.04
CA LEU A 144 3.28 -1.98 7.78
C LEU A 144 3.41 -0.87 8.84
N GLY A 145 2.65 0.22 8.76
CA GLY A 145 2.86 1.40 9.59
C GLY A 145 4.21 2.10 9.36
N THR A 146 4.87 1.86 8.23
CA THR A 146 6.13 2.50 7.84
C THR A 146 6.38 2.36 6.34
N MET A 147 7.11 3.31 5.75
CA MET A 147 7.54 3.27 4.34
C MET A 147 8.98 2.77 4.16
N THR A 148 9.84 2.91 5.16
CA THR A 148 11.29 2.69 5.04
C THR A 148 11.63 1.35 4.38
N PRO A 149 11.07 0.21 4.82
CA PRO A 149 11.43 -1.07 4.23
C PRO A 149 10.94 -1.23 2.78
N LEU A 150 9.93 -0.48 2.36
CA LEU A 150 9.41 -0.49 0.99
C LEU A 150 10.29 0.35 0.06
N LEU A 151 10.72 1.53 0.54
CA LEU A 151 11.65 2.41 -0.15
C LEU A 151 13.04 1.78 -0.30
N ASP A 152 13.56 1.10 0.73
CA ASP A 152 14.83 0.35 0.68
C ASP A 152 14.79 -0.78 -0.35
N ARG A 153 13.61 -1.36 -0.56
CA ARG A 153 13.36 -2.43 -1.52
C ARG A 153 13.19 -1.93 -2.95
N TRP A 154 13.04 -0.62 -3.15
CA TRP A 154 12.89 0.01 -4.45
C TRP A 154 14.23 0.04 -5.20
N GLY A 155 14.60 -1.10 -5.75
CA GLY A 155 15.81 -1.28 -6.55
C GLY A 155 15.84 -0.42 -7.81
N SER A 156 16.98 -0.45 -8.51
CA SER A 156 17.14 0.15 -9.83
C SER A 156 16.90 -0.85 -10.94
N GLY A 157 16.47 -0.36 -12.10
CA GLY A 157 16.24 -1.18 -13.28
C GLY A 157 15.09 -0.64 -14.13
N PRO A 158 14.97 -1.04 -15.41
CA PRO A 158 14.05 -0.38 -16.34
C PRO A 158 12.59 -0.34 -15.86
N VAL A 159 12.09 -1.45 -15.29
CA VAL A 159 10.71 -1.53 -14.77
C VAL A 159 10.55 -0.69 -13.50
N ALA A 160 11.44 -0.87 -12.52
CA ALA A 160 11.37 -0.12 -11.26
C ALA A 160 11.57 1.38 -11.45
N ASP A 161 12.35 1.80 -12.46
CA ASP A 161 12.56 3.20 -12.82
C ASP A 161 11.35 3.80 -13.53
N ALA A 162 10.66 3.04 -14.38
CA ALA A 162 9.38 3.47 -14.97
C ALA A 162 8.30 3.64 -13.89
N HIS A 163 8.24 2.72 -12.92
CA HIS A 163 7.35 2.82 -11.77
C HIS A 163 7.69 4.03 -10.90
N LEU A 164 8.99 4.30 -10.69
CA LEU A 164 9.44 5.50 -9.98
C LEU A 164 8.97 6.77 -10.69
N ALA A 165 9.08 6.84 -12.02
CA ALA A 165 8.59 7.98 -12.79
C ALA A 165 7.07 8.17 -12.61
N SER A 166 6.30 7.09 -12.70
CA SER A 166 4.85 7.13 -12.48
C SER A 166 4.50 7.60 -11.06
N CYS A 167 5.18 7.08 -10.03
CA CYS A 167 4.94 7.48 -8.65
C CYS A 167 5.38 8.93 -8.38
N ALA A 168 6.54 9.35 -8.89
CA ALA A 168 7.02 10.72 -8.76
C ALA A 168 6.05 11.73 -9.39
N ALA A 169 5.47 11.41 -10.55
CA ALA A 169 4.46 12.26 -11.19
C ALA A 169 3.23 12.50 -10.30
N THR A 170 2.84 11.50 -9.50
CA THR A 170 1.75 11.62 -8.53
C THR A 170 2.20 12.34 -7.26
N TRP A 171 3.28 11.89 -6.64
CA TRP A 171 3.69 12.34 -5.30
C TRP A 171 4.24 13.76 -5.27
N LEU A 172 4.97 14.17 -6.31
CA LEU A 172 5.63 15.49 -6.31
C LEU A 172 4.63 16.64 -6.23
N TYR A 173 3.39 16.46 -6.70
CA TYR A 173 2.36 17.48 -6.59
C TYR A 173 2.11 17.92 -5.15
N ASP A 174 1.94 16.96 -4.23
CA ASP A 174 1.71 17.24 -2.82
C ASP A 174 3.02 17.59 -2.10
N LEU A 175 4.10 16.86 -2.41
CA LEU A 175 5.40 17.05 -1.77
C LEU A 175 6.04 18.41 -2.04
N ASP A 176 5.79 19.03 -3.20
CA ASP A 176 6.26 20.40 -3.48
C ASP A 176 5.71 21.40 -2.46
N SER A 177 4.52 21.11 -1.91
CA SER A 177 3.84 21.93 -0.89
C SER A 177 4.04 21.42 0.54
N ASP A 178 4.99 20.51 0.78
CA ASP A 178 5.19 19.79 2.05
C ASP A 178 3.93 19.06 2.56
N ALA A 179 3.05 18.62 1.64
CA ALA A 179 1.87 17.81 1.95
C ALA A 179 2.12 16.32 1.70
N ALA A 180 1.45 15.45 2.46
CA ALA A 180 1.57 14.00 2.28
C ALA A 180 0.83 13.53 1.02
N PRO A 181 1.50 12.77 0.13
CA PRO A 181 0.86 12.21 -1.05
C PRO A 181 0.13 10.87 -0.76
N LEU A 182 -0.01 10.49 0.51
CA LEU A 182 -0.64 9.25 0.96
C LEU A 182 -2.04 9.57 1.51
N ARG A 183 -3.06 9.38 0.67
CA ARG A 183 -4.45 9.79 0.88
C ARG A 183 -5.14 9.18 2.12
N TRP A 184 -4.69 8.01 2.56
CA TRP A 184 -5.31 7.17 3.58
C TRP A 184 -4.37 6.89 4.76
N TRP A 185 -3.21 7.55 4.79
CA TRP A 185 -2.26 7.45 5.89
C TRP A 185 -2.85 8.08 7.16
N ASP A 186 -3.07 7.26 8.20
CA ASP A 186 -3.78 7.67 9.42
C ASP A 186 -2.78 7.87 10.56
N HIS A 187 -2.11 9.02 10.55
CA HIS A 187 -1.21 9.46 11.63
C HIS A 187 -1.50 10.91 11.99
N ASP A 188 -1.47 11.22 13.30
CA ASP A 188 -1.69 12.57 13.82
C ASP A 188 -0.66 13.60 13.30
N ASP A 189 0.51 13.12 12.87
CA ASP A 189 1.58 13.93 12.29
C ASP A 189 2.11 13.26 11.00
N GLU A 190 1.84 13.91 9.87
CA GLU A 190 2.29 13.50 8.54
C GLU A 190 3.72 14.00 8.21
N ALA A 191 4.26 14.93 8.99
CA ALA A 191 5.56 15.55 8.68
C ALA A 191 6.72 14.54 8.60
N PRO A 192 6.81 13.50 9.46
CA PRO A 192 7.85 12.48 9.33
C PRO A 192 7.77 11.70 8.00
N VAL A 193 6.55 11.42 7.53
CA VAL A 193 6.29 10.69 6.28
C VAL A 193 6.67 11.57 5.09
N VAL A 194 6.26 12.84 5.09
CA VAL A 194 6.66 13.81 4.07
C VAL A 194 8.18 13.92 4.00
N ALA A 195 8.84 14.11 5.15
CA ALA A 195 10.30 14.26 5.21
C ALA A 195 11.04 13.01 4.72
N GLU A 196 10.58 11.80 5.09
CA GLU A 196 11.17 10.54 4.62
C GLU A 196 11.07 10.42 3.10
N LEU A 197 9.88 10.65 2.52
CA LEU A 197 9.67 10.51 1.09
C LEU A 197 10.41 11.59 0.29
N GLN A 198 10.44 12.83 0.78
CA GLN A 198 11.24 13.90 0.18
C GLN A 198 12.74 13.57 0.19
N SER A 199 13.25 13.08 1.32
CA SER A 199 14.65 12.68 1.46
C SER A 199 15.01 11.56 0.48
N TRP A 200 14.17 10.53 0.41
CA TRP A 200 14.38 9.40 -0.49
C TRP A 200 14.33 9.83 -1.96
N LEU A 201 13.32 10.61 -2.36
CA LEU A 201 13.22 11.10 -3.75
C LEU A 201 14.41 11.97 -4.12
N THR A 202 14.80 12.90 -3.27
CA THR A 202 15.98 13.77 -3.51
C THR A 202 17.24 12.94 -3.73
N ALA A 203 17.45 11.91 -2.91
CA ALA A 203 18.65 11.09 -2.96
C ALA A 203 18.69 10.12 -4.15
N HIS A 204 17.54 9.56 -4.53
CA HIS A 204 17.49 8.42 -5.45
C HIS A 204 16.87 8.73 -6.82
N ALA A 205 15.97 9.71 -6.94
CA ALA A 205 15.16 9.89 -8.13
C ALA A 205 15.80 10.68 -9.28
N PRO A 206 16.54 11.80 -9.09
CA PRO A 206 16.84 12.72 -10.18
C PRO A 206 17.58 12.10 -11.37
N ALA A 207 18.61 11.29 -11.13
CA ALA A 207 19.35 10.63 -12.19
C ALA A 207 18.50 9.59 -12.94
N ARG A 208 17.66 8.85 -12.20
CA ARG A 208 16.79 7.80 -12.76
C ARG A 208 15.67 8.41 -13.61
N LEU A 209 15.05 9.50 -13.13
CA LEU A 209 14.02 10.24 -13.85
C LEU A 209 14.54 10.83 -15.17
N ARG A 210 15.75 11.44 -15.16
CA ARG A 210 16.38 11.90 -16.40
C ARG A 210 16.63 10.77 -17.40
N ALA A 211 17.08 9.61 -16.92
CA ALA A 211 17.29 8.44 -17.77
C ALA A 211 15.97 7.90 -18.37
N GLN A 212 14.84 8.10 -17.70
CA GLN A 212 13.50 7.80 -18.21
C GLN A 212 12.94 8.87 -19.15
N GLY A 213 13.67 9.97 -19.40
CA GLY A 213 13.18 11.07 -20.23
C GLY A 213 12.25 12.04 -19.50
N GLU A 214 12.31 12.07 -18.17
CA GLU A 214 11.47 12.91 -17.30
C GLU A 214 12.29 14.03 -16.61
N PRO A 215 12.86 15.01 -17.35
CA PRO A 215 13.70 16.05 -16.78
C PRO A 215 12.94 16.99 -15.83
N ASP A 216 11.65 17.25 -16.10
CA ASP A 216 10.78 18.08 -15.28
C ASP A 216 10.61 17.49 -13.86
N LEU A 217 10.25 16.20 -13.79
CA LEU A 217 10.15 15.47 -12.53
C LEU A 217 11.51 15.39 -11.81
N ALA A 218 12.60 15.23 -12.56
CA ALA A 218 13.94 15.19 -11.98
C ALA A 218 14.31 16.51 -11.28
N ILE A 219 14.02 17.66 -11.90
CA ILE A 219 14.27 18.97 -11.29
C ILE A 219 13.40 19.15 -10.05
N ARG A 220 12.10 18.83 -10.12
CA ARG A 220 11.19 18.92 -8.96
C ARG A 220 11.69 18.06 -7.79
N ALA A 221 12.14 16.83 -8.06
CA ALA A 221 12.73 15.97 -7.05
C ALA A 221 14.00 16.58 -6.41
N GLU A 222 14.84 17.29 -7.17
CA GLU A 222 16.01 18.01 -6.61
C GLU A 222 15.61 19.19 -5.74
N LEU A 223 14.53 19.90 -6.11
CA LEU A 223 14.02 21.05 -5.38
C LEU A 223 13.45 20.67 -3.99
N LEU A 224 13.11 19.40 -3.77
CA LEU A 224 12.72 18.90 -2.44
C LEU A 224 13.85 19.02 -1.41
N ALA A 225 15.12 19.12 -1.83
CA ALA A 225 16.25 19.39 -0.94
C ALA A 225 16.23 20.79 -0.32
N LEU A 226 15.48 21.72 -0.92
CA LEU A 226 15.41 23.11 -0.48
C LEU A 226 14.31 23.29 0.57
N PRO A 227 14.48 24.23 1.51
CA PRO A 227 13.39 24.73 2.35
C PRO A 227 12.22 25.23 1.49
N TYR A 228 10.99 25.13 2.01
CA TYR A 228 9.76 25.50 1.31
C TYR A 228 9.83 26.85 0.57
N ASP A 229 10.21 27.93 1.26
CA ASP A 229 10.25 29.27 0.67
C ASP A 229 11.29 29.38 -0.47
N GLU A 230 12.45 28.73 -0.32
CA GLU A 230 13.49 28.71 -1.35
C GLU A 230 13.08 27.86 -2.55
N ARG A 231 12.40 26.73 -2.29
CA ARG A 231 11.82 25.86 -3.31
C ARG A 231 10.87 26.64 -4.21
N TRP A 232 9.93 27.39 -3.63
CA TRP A 232 8.95 28.18 -4.40
C TRP A 232 9.53 29.45 -5.03
N ALA A 233 10.61 30.01 -4.46
CA ALA A 233 11.36 31.11 -5.07
C ALA A 233 12.23 30.67 -6.26
N HIS A 234 12.41 29.36 -6.46
CA HIS A 234 13.30 28.84 -7.49
C HIS A 234 12.83 29.23 -8.92
N PRO A 235 13.74 29.66 -9.82
CA PRO A 235 13.38 30.12 -11.17
C PRO A 235 12.62 29.10 -12.03
N TYR A 236 12.76 27.80 -11.74
CA TYR A 236 12.05 26.70 -12.39
C TYR A 236 10.55 26.99 -12.57
N TRP A 237 9.89 27.50 -11.52
CA TRP A 237 8.45 27.76 -11.53
C TRP A 237 8.01 28.89 -12.47
N THR A 238 8.93 29.77 -12.86
CA THR A 238 8.62 30.93 -13.72
C THR A 238 9.26 30.85 -15.11
N ARG A 239 10.30 30.02 -15.28
CA ARG A 239 11.04 29.82 -16.54
C ARG A 239 11.48 28.37 -16.74
N PRO A 240 10.56 27.40 -16.93
CA PRO A 240 10.90 25.97 -16.98
C PRO A 240 11.88 25.59 -18.10
N SER A 241 11.90 26.33 -19.22
CA SER A 241 12.75 26.05 -20.37
C SER A 241 14.21 26.48 -20.22
N ALA A 242 14.58 27.20 -19.14
CA ALA A 242 15.95 27.64 -18.89
C ALA A 242 16.73 26.74 -17.91
N THR A 243 16.06 25.74 -17.32
CA THR A 243 16.63 24.83 -16.30
C THR A 243 16.64 23.35 -16.74
N ASN A 244 16.00 23.03 -17.86
CA ASN A 244 16.04 21.72 -18.55
C ASN A 244 17.21 21.65 -19.53
#